data_AF-A0A8B9L929-F1
#
_entry.id   AF-A0A8B9L929-F1
#
_cell.length_a   1.000
_cell.length_b   1.000
_cell.length_c   1.000
_cell.angle_alpha   90.00
_cell.angle_beta   90.00
_cell.angle_gamma   90.00
#
_symmetry.space_group_name_H-M   'P 1'
#
loop_
_entity.id
_entity.type
_entity.pdbx_description
1 polymer ?
#
loop_
_entity_poly.entity_id
_entity_poly.type
_entity_poly.pdbx_seq_one_letter_code
_entity_poly.pdbx_strand_id
1 'polypeptide(L)'
;MLTSADNFYRDADFIFQQDLAHCPNWESSAQRVLQSPASAMAPPGDNAIFHCSMAPGFSMSSYTMAWYRQAHHGAPVEFLIKEYEKPTEKFHIVLTTEKNTFSLHLSDLKHQDSSIYYCSTHSYCDNSAAQAYFGAGTKLTVLVKLLNHSSEEECTEKRVTLVCLAEDFYPDHIDLAWYIDDKEESTGVAKDDSAKLNTDSNTYSISSRLSIPFKKWNQGNTYKCKVTFHYPKEKSNDGKWTTESSTRWESLTAPKRKSLHFFTFHRW
;
A
#
# COMPACT_ATOMS: atom_id res chain seq x y z
N MET A 1 34.22 30.10 13.17
CA MET A 1 33.29 29.25 13.95
C MET A 1 31.91 29.44 13.36
N LEU A 2 31.29 28.35 12.85
CA LEU A 2 29.86 28.07 12.59
C LEU A 2 29.08 29.14 11.76
N THR A 3 28.36 28.85 10.68
CA THR A 3 27.41 27.73 10.42
C THR A 3 27.17 27.58 8.90
N SER A 4 27.29 26.38 8.35
CA SER A 4 26.79 26.02 7.00
C SER A 4 25.82 24.84 7.14
N ALA A 5 24.58 25.12 7.52
CA ALA A 5 23.58 24.08 7.80
C ALA A 5 22.14 24.50 7.46
N ASP A 6 21.92 25.31 6.42
CA ASP A 6 20.56 25.81 6.11
C ASP A 6 20.08 25.67 4.65
N ASN A 7 20.80 24.98 3.76
CA ASN A 7 20.40 24.89 2.34
C ASN A 7 19.89 23.51 1.87
N PHE A 8 19.65 22.55 2.76
CA PHE A 8 19.24 21.19 2.35
C PHE A 8 17.73 20.91 2.37
N TYR A 9 16.89 21.90 2.69
CA TYR A 9 15.46 21.67 3.00
C TYR A 9 14.46 22.18 1.95
N ARG A 10 14.88 22.62 0.75
CA ARG A 10 13.96 23.26 -0.22
C ARG A 10 13.71 22.53 -1.55
N ASP A 11 14.34 21.40 -1.83
CA ASP A 11 14.31 20.80 -3.18
C ASP A 11 13.41 19.56 -3.35
N ALA A 12 12.49 19.29 -2.41
CA ALA A 12 11.58 18.13 -2.52
C ALA A 12 10.31 18.40 -3.37
N ASP A 13 10.00 19.66 -3.71
CA ASP A 13 8.72 20.02 -4.35
C ASP A 13 8.80 20.20 -5.88
N PHE A 14 9.97 20.04 -6.53
CA PHE A 14 10.16 20.47 -7.92
C PHE A 14 10.31 19.36 -8.99
N ILE A 15 10.11 18.09 -8.65
CA ILE A 15 10.42 16.97 -9.59
C ILE A 15 9.30 16.64 -10.60
N PHE A 16 8.15 17.34 -10.61
CA PHE A 16 7.05 17.03 -11.53
C PHE A 16 6.51 18.19 -12.39
N GLN A 17 7.38 19.09 -12.87
CA GLN A 17 6.95 20.02 -13.94
C GLN A 17 8.00 20.24 -15.03
N GLN A 18 7.51 20.16 -16.27
CA GLN A 18 8.19 20.10 -17.58
C GLN A 18 9.13 21.27 -17.88
N ASP A 19 10.17 21.02 -18.70
CA ASP A 19 10.21 21.58 -20.05
C ASP A 19 11.22 20.90 -20.99
N LEU A 20 10.81 20.77 -22.26
CA LEU A 20 11.57 20.20 -23.38
C LEU A 20 12.57 21.23 -23.92
N ALA A 21 13.89 20.95 -23.85
CA ALA A 21 14.87 21.60 -24.72
C ALA A 21 16.11 20.72 -24.96
N HIS A 22 16.20 20.19 -26.18
CA HIS A 22 17.38 19.78 -26.95
C HIS A 22 18.48 18.93 -26.28
N CYS A 23 18.38 17.60 -26.46
CA CYS A 23 19.54 16.73 -26.67
C CYS A 23 19.33 15.92 -27.96
N PRO A 24 20.32 15.87 -28.88
CA PRO A 24 20.23 15.05 -30.07
C PRO A 24 20.44 13.57 -29.71
N ASN A 25 19.70 12.72 -30.42
CA ASN A 25 19.72 11.25 -30.42
C ASN A 25 18.81 10.58 -29.37
N TRP A 26 17.58 10.33 -29.85
CA TRP A 26 16.68 9.28 -29.40
C TRP A 26 17.37 7.91 -29.56
N GLU A 27 18.02 7.45 -28.50
CA GLU A 27 18.16 6.03 -28.22
C GLU A 27 17.27 5.74 -27.01
N SER A 28 16.49 4.66 -27.10
CA SER A 28 15.56 4.22 -26.05
C SER A 28 16.18 4.39 -24.67
N SER A 29 15.48 5.05 -23.75
CA SER A 29 15.93 5.26 -22.36
C SER A 29 16.17 3.92 -21.67
N ALA A 30 17.37 3.36 -21.87
CA ALA A 30 17.78 2.11 -21.29
C ALA A 30 17.82 2.26 -19.76
N GLN A 31 17.18 1.32 -19.07
CA GLN A 31 17.18 1.22 -17.63
C GLN A 31 18.64 1.19 -17.14
N ARG A 32 19.11 2.24 -16.43
CA ARG A 32 20.51 2.31 -15.94
C ARG A 32 20.72 1.55 -14.64
N VAL A 33 19.66 1.39 -13.85
CA VAL A 33 19.67 0.73 -12.53
C VAL A 33 18.73 -0.46 -12.55
N LEU A 34 19.29 -1.64 -12.27
CA LEU A 34 18.55 -2.88 -12.13
C LEU A 34 18.29 -3.14 -10.65
N GLN A 35 17.05 -3.52 -10.32
CA GLN A 35 16.64 -3.74 -8.94
C GLN A 35 15.79 -5.01 -8.83
N SER A 36 16.02 -5.79 -7.76
CA SER A 36 15.25 -7.00 -7.49
C SER A 36 15.16 -7.32 -5.98
N PRO A 37 14.11 -8.04 -5.54
CA PRO A 37 12.92 -8.43 -6.30
C PRO A 37 12.00 -7.23 -6.56
N ALA A 38 11.02 -7.36 -7.46
CA ALA A 38 9.99 -6.33 -7.66
C ALA A 38 9.08 -6.17 -6.42
N SER A 39 8.85 -7.28 -5.70
CA SER A 39 8.08 -7.31 -4.46
C SER A 39 8.64 -8.35 -3.50
N ALA A 40 8.59 -8.04 -2.20
CA ALA A 40 8.99 -8.93 -1.13
C ALA A 40 7.95 -8.91 0.00
N MET A 41 7.79 -10.04 0.67
CA MET A 41 6.95 -10.17 1.87
C MET A 41 7.71 -10.92 2.95
N ALA A 42 7.67 -10.42 4.17
CA ALA A 42 8.36 -11.02 5.31
C ALA A 42 7.60 -10.72 6.62
N PRO A 43 7.66 -11.58 7.65
CA PRO A 43 7.07 -11.29 8.95
C PRO A 43 7.89 -10.26 9.74
N PRO A 44 7.34 -9.69 10.84
CA PRO A 44 8.08 -8.77 11.69
C PRO A 44 9.22 -9.49 12.43
N GLY A 45 10.34 -8.80 12.64
CA GLY A 45 11.56 -9.32 13.23
C GLY A 45 12.48 -10.06 12.26
N ASP A 46 12.01 -10.37 11.05
CA ASP A 46 12.84 -10.96 10.00
C ASP A 46 13.69 -9.88 9.29
N ASN A 47 14.53 -10.31 8.34
CA ASN A 47 15.38 -9.42 7.55
C ASN A 47 14.96 -9.43 6.06
N ALA A 48 15.17 -8.32 5.36
CA ALA A 48 14.95 -8.23 3.91
C ALA A 48 16.20 -7.77 3.18
N ILE A 49 16.38 -8.26 1.96
CA ILE A 49 17.50 -7.89 1.09
C ILE A 49 16.94 -7.42 -0.25
N PHE A 50 17.34 -6.23 -0.67
CA PHE A 50 17.02 -5.65 -1.97
C PHE A 50 18.29 -5.49 -2.78
N HIS A 51 18.35 -6.20 -3.89
CA HIS A 51 19.48 -6.18 -4.79
C HIS A 51 19.38 -4.98 -5.71
N CYS A 52 20.50 -4.29 -5.89
CA CYS A 52 20.63 -3.25 -6.90
C CYS A 52 21.98 -3.35 -7.60
N SER A 53 21.99 -3.11 -8.90
CA SER A 53 23.19 -3.08 -9.72
C SER A 53 23.07 -2.07 -10.87
N MET A 54 24.20 -1.65 -11.42
CA MET A 54 24.20 -0.94 -12.70
C MET A 54 23.82 -1.91 -13.82
N ALA A 55 23.12 -1.41 -14.84
CA ALA A 55 22.86 -2.17 -16.04
C ALA A 55 24.16 -2.40 -16.85
N PRO A 56 24.21 -3.44 -17.70
CA PRO A 56 25.35 -3.66 -18.59
C PRO A 56 25.70 -2.41 -19.40
N GLY A 57 26.98 -2.08 -19.48
CA GLY A 57 27.47 -0.87 -20.17
C GLY A 57 27.59 0.37 -19.27
N PHE A 58 27.10 0.32 -18.03
CA PHE A 58 27.27 1.37 -17.04
C PHE A 58 28.16 0.91 -15.88
N SER A 59 28.86 1.85 -15.23
CA SER A 59 29.75 1.58 -14.11
C SER A 59 29.46 2.51 -12.94
N MET A 60 29.52 1.98 -11.72
CA MET A 60 29.33 2.78 -10.50
C MET A 60 30.40 3.86 -10.31
N SER A 61 31.59 3.73 -10.90
CA SER A 61 32.67 4.71 -10.74
C SER A 61 32.33 6.12 -11.22
N SER A 62 31.33 6.25 -12.09
CA SER A 62 30.88 7.53 -12.66
C SER A 62 29.64 8.11 -11.96
N TYR A 63 29.16 7.46 -10.89
CA TYR A 63 27.92 7.85 -10.24
C TYR A 63 27.96 7.63 -8.73
N THR A 64 27.11 8.35 -8.00
CA THR A 64 26.87 8.08 -6.58
C THR A 64 25.61 7.26 -6.39
N MET A 65 25.73 6.12 -5.71
CA MET A 65 24.59 5.24 -5.43
C MET A 65 23.90 5.58 -4.12
N ALA A 66 22.56 5.59 -4.13
CA ALA A 66 21.76 5.89 -2.95
C ALA A 66 20.42 5.13 -2.93
N TRP A 67 19.95 4.82 -1.72
CA TRP A 67 18.65 4.22 -1.47
C TRP A 67 17.67 5.23 -0.88
N TYR A 68 16.42 5.12 -1.31
CA TYR A 68 15.30 5.92 -0.87
C TYR A 68 14.12 5.02 -0.51
N ARG A 69 13.18 5.55 0.26
CA ARG A 69 11.86 4.92 0.47
C ARG A 69 10.72 5.87 0.16
N GLN A 70 9.61 5.29 -0.24
CA GLN A 70 8.33 5.96 -0.38
C GLN A 70 7.28 5.14 0.37
N ALA A 71 6.61 5.73 1.37
CA ALA A 71 5.68 5.01 2.22
C ALA A 71 4.52 4.37 1.42
N HIS A 72 3.99 5.10 0.45
CA HIS A 72 3.00 4.66 -0.52
C HIS A 72 3.12 5.50 -1.79
N HIS A 73 2.53 5.03 -2.89
CA HIS A 73 2.56 5.76 -4.16
C HIS A 73 1.99 7.18 -3.98
N GLY A 74 2.78 8.19 -4.33
CA GLY A 74 2.42 9.62 -4.20
C GLY A 74 2.86 10.28 -2.88
N ALA A 75 3.37 9.52 -1.92
CA ALA A 75 4.00 10.09 -0.73
C ALA A 75 5.36 10.74 -1.05
N PRO A 76 5.85 11.68 -0.22
CA PRO A 76 7.20 12.19 -0.33
C PRO A 76 8.24 11.06 -0.32
N VAL A 77 9.28 11.21 -1.13
CA VAL A 77 10.41 10.28 -1.19
C VAL A 77 11.43 10.66 -0.11
N GLU A 78 11.76 9.71 0.76
CA GLU A 78 12.69 9.91 1.87
C GLU A 78 14.04 9.27 1.55
N PHE A 79 15.13 10.00 1.80
CA PHE A 79 16.49 9.48 1.72
C PHE A 79 16.77 8.48 2.85
N LEU A 80 17.44 7.36 2.54
CA LEU A 80 17.82 6.36 3.54
C LEU A 80 19.32 6.35 3.81
N ILE A 81 20.11 6.02 2.79
CA ILE A 81 21.54 5.76 2.92
C ILE A 81 22.20 5.82 1.53
N LYS A 82 23.46 6.27 1.47
CA LYS A 82 24.28 6.24 0.24
C LYS A 82 25.56 5.42 0.40
N GLU A 83 26.27 5.25 -0.70
CA GLU A 83 27.58 4.60 -0.70
C GLU A 83 28.55 5.17 0.34
N TYR A 84 29.34 4.27 0.94
CA TYR A 84 30.33 4.55 1.99
C TYR A 84 29.80 5.16 3.29
N GLU A 85 28.48 5.37 3.44
CA GLU A 85 27.91 5.71 4.73
C GLU A 85 27.95 4.55 5.72
N LYS A 86 28.07 4.90 7.01
CA LYS A 86 28.08 3.90 8.08
C LYS A 86 26.71 3.22 8.16
N PRO A 87 26.66 1.89 8.34
CA PRO A 87 25.40 1.20 8.59
C PRO A 87 24.68 1.79 9.80
N THR A 88 23.37 1.84 9.72
CA THR A 88 22.51 2.14 10.85
C THR A 88 22.04 0.83 11.48
N GLU A 89 21.37 0.88 12.64
CA GLU A 89 20.74 -0.32 13.22
C GLU A 89 19.76 -1.00 12.25
N LYS A 90 19.17 -0.22 11.34
CA LYS A 90 18.12 -0.66 10.43
C LYS A 90 18.63 -1.02 9.04
N PHE A 91 19.46 -0.15 8.47
CA PHE A 91 19.88 -0.20 7.06
C PHE A 91 21.37 -0.48 6.94
N HIS A 92 21.69 -1.53 6.20
CA HIS A 92 23.05 -1.96 5.91
C HIS A 92 23.26 -2.04 4.39
N ILE A 93 24.38 -1.51 3.90
CA ILE A 93 24.73 -1.55 2.48
C ILE A 93 25.77 -2.62 2.22
N VAL A 94 25.54 -3.40 1.16
CA VAL A 94 26.53 -4.31 0.59
C VAL A 94 26.95 -3.77 -0.78
N LEU A 95 28.09 -3.08 -0.80
CA LEU A 95 28.72 -2.56 -2.00
C LEU A 95 29.78 -3.55 -2.51
N THR A 96 29.72 -3.90 -3.79
CA THR A 96 30.74 -4.71 -4.47
C THR A 96 31.05 -4.08 -5.81
N THR A 97 32.18 -3.38 -5.88
CA THR A 97 32.61 -2.61 -7.04
C THR A 97 32.86 -3.48 -8.26
N GLU A 98 33.41 -4.68 -8.08
CA GLU A 98 33.76 -5.60 -9.16
C GLU A 98 32.52 -6.13 -9.89
N LYS A 99 31.40 -6.21 -9.17
CA LYS A 99 30.12 -6.69 -9.69
C LYS A 99 29.17 -5.55 -10.07
N ASN A 100 29.57 -4.29 -9.86
CA ASN A 100 28.69 -3.13 -9.93
C ASN A 100 27.39 -3.36 -9.13
N THR A 101 27.47 -3.85 -7.89
CA THR A 101 26.30 -4.09 -7.04
C THR A 101 26.30 -3.25 -5.77
N PHE A 102 25.13 -2.73 -5.40
CA PHE A 102 24.89 -1.84 -4.27
C PHE A 102 23.58 -2.25 -3.58
N SER A 103 23.60 -3.36 -2.84
CA SER A 103 22.38 -3.95 -2.27
C SER A 103 22.07 -3.39 -0.89
N LEU A 104 20.78 -3.24 -0.58
CA LEU A 104 20.29 -2.79 0.72
C LEU A 104 19.77 -3.97 1.54
N HIS A 105 20.25 -4.06 2.78
CA HIS A 105 19.83 -5.04 3.77
C HIS A 105 19.09 -4.32 4.89
N LEU A 106 17.85 -4.75 5.15
CA LEU A 106 17.00 -4.29 6.24
C LEU A 106 17.00 -5.35 7.34
N SER A 107 17.25 -4.93 8.57
CA SER A 107 17.20 -5.81 9.74
C SER A 107 15.97 -5.55 10.61
N ASP A 108 15.52 -6.53 11.40
CA ASP A 108 14.45 -6.37 12.41
C ASP A 108 13.19 -5.67 11.85
N LEU A 109 12.56 -6.28 10.83
CA LEU A 109 11.43 -5.69 10.12
C LEU A 109 10.24 -5.37 11.05
N LYS A 110 9.65 -4.19 10.87
CA LYS A 110 8.49 -3.68 11.58
C LYS A 110 7.42 -3.32 10.55
N HIS A 111 6.16 -3.29 10.98
CA HIS A 111 5.03 -2.97 10.10
C HIS A 111 5.23 -1.64 9.33
N GLN A 112 5.83 -0.66 9.99
CA GLN A 112 6.14 0.67 9.43
C GLN A 112 7.19 0.65 8.31
N ASP A 113 7.93 -0.45 8.14
CA ASP A 113 8.88 -0.61 7.05
C ASP A 113 8.22 -1.04 5.74
N SER A 114 6.90 -1.31 5.76
CA SER A 114 6.13 -1.59 4.54
C SER A 114 6.12 -0.32 3.68
N SER A 115 6.84 -0.37 2.57
CA SER A 115 7.12 0.80 1.72
C SER A 115 7.63 0.32 0.36
N ILE A 116 7.76 1.25 -0.58
CA ILE A 116 8.48 1.03 -1.82
C ILE A 116 9.90 1.57 -1.65
N TYR A 117 10.89 0.72 -1.85
CA TYR A 117 12.31 1.07 -1.74
C TYR A 117 12.89 1.27 -3.12
N TYR A 118 13.60 2.36 -3.34
CA TYR A 118 14.19 2.70 -4.64
C TYR A 118 15.69 2.82 -4.54
N CYS A 119 16.39 2.04 -5.37
CA CYS A 119 17.80 2.29 -5.65
C CYS A 119 17.91 3.40 -6.70
N SER A 120 18.90 4.26 -6.55
CA SER A 120 19.16 5.33 -7.51
C SER A 120 20.64 5.54 -7.72
N THR A 121 20.95 6.19 -8.83
CA THR A 121 22.29 6.60 -9.21
C THR A 121 22.27 8.06 -9.64
N HIS A 122 23.18 8.86 -9.09
CA HIS A 122 23.29 10.30 -9.34
C HIS A 122 24.54 10.58 -10.17
N SER A 123 24.35 11.22 -11.32
CA SER A 123 25.46 11.67 -12.16
C SER A 123 25.80 13.12 -11.85
N TYR A 124 27.06 13.38 -11.48
CA TYR A 124 27.58 14.74 -11.38
C TYR A 124 28.21 15.11 -12.72
N CYS A 125 27.50 15.90 -13.52
CA CYS A 125 28.09 16.57 -14.67
C CYS A 125 28.49 17.99 -14.23
N ASP A 126 29.71 18.41 -14.57
CA ASP A 126 30.24 19.75 -14.23
C ASP A 126 29.24 20.85 -14.60
N ASN A 127 28.72 21.53 -13.59
CA ASN A 127 27.82 22.71 -13.64
C ASN A 127 26.36 22.50 -14.09
N SER A 128 25.80 21.28 -14.06
CA SER A 128 24.35 21.05 -14.21
C SER A 128 23.74 20.35 -13.00
N ALA A 129 22.43 20.52 -12.76
CA ALA A 129 21.69 19.80 -11.72
C ALA A 129 21.92 18.28 -11.88
N ALA A 130 22.26 17.61 -10.77
CA ALA A 130 22.55 16.18 -10.78
C ALA A 130 21.33 15.40 -11.28
N GLN A 131 21.51 14.59 -12.34
CA GLN A 131 20.43 13.76 -12.85
C GLN A 131 20.38 12.46 -12.05
N ALA A 132 19.22 12.19 -11.45
CA ALA A 132 18.95 10.95 -10.73
C ALA A 132 18.26 9.93 -11.65
N TYR A 133 18.76 8.70 -11.67
CA TYR A 133 18.11 7.58 -12.34
C TYR A 133 17.71 6.53 -11.31
N PHE A 134 16.44 6.15 -11.30
CA PHE A 134 15.88 5.21 -10.33
C PHE A 134 15.74 3.81 -10.93
N GLY A 135 15.94 2.80 -10.08
CA GLY A 135 15.50 1.44 -10.34
C GLY A 135 13.97 1.34 -10.33
N ALA A 136 13.44 0.20 -10.76
CA ALA A 136 11.99 -0.05 -10.82
C ALA A 136 11.29 0.00 -9.45
N GLY A 137 12.05 -0.10 -8.36
CA GLY A 137 11.52 -0.13 -6.99
C GLY A 137 11.18 -1.55 -6.52
N THR A 138 11.26 -1.75 -5.20
CA THR A 138 10.91 -3.01 -4.54
C THR A 138 9.83 -2.70 -3.52
N LYS A 139 8.64 -3.27 -3.73
CA LYS A 139 7.55 -3.16 -2.76
C LYS A 139 7.73 -4.18 -1.64
N LEU A 140 8.06 -3.71 -0.44
CA LEU A 140 8.08 -4.55 0.76
C LEU A 140 6.73 -4.49 1.46
N THR A 141 6.19 -5.66 1.81
CA THR A 141 5.03 -5.77 2.71
C THR A 141 5.45 -6.59 3.93
N VAL A 142 5.54 -5.94 5.09
CA VAL A 142 5.78 -6.64 6.36
C VAL A 142 4.44 -7.20 6.84
N LEU A 143 4.33 -8.52 6.82
CA LEU A 143 3.09 -9.21 7.13
C LEU A 143 2.73 -9.00 8.59
N VAL A 144 1.45 -8.73 8.86
CA VAL A 144 0.96 -8.83 10.22
C VAL A 144 0.99 -10.31 10.60
N LYS A 145 1.66 -10.65 11.69
CA LYS A 145 1.55 -11.98 12.29
C LYS A 145 0.08 -12.20 12.60
N LEU A 146 -0.63 -12.94 11.76
CA LEU A 146 -1.87 -13.58 12.17
C LEU A 146 -1.46 -14.48 13.32
N LEU A 147 -1.72 -14.04 14.55
CA LEU A 147 -1.58 -14.88 15.71
C LEU A 147 -2.50 -16.08 15.46
N ASN A 148 -1.92 -17.21 15.01
CA ASN A 148 -2.46 -18.51 15.32
C ASN A 148 -2.30 -18.68 16.83
N HIS A 149 -3.17 -18.00 17.58
CA HIS A 149 -3.40 -18.30 18.99
C HIS A 149 -4.09 -19.68 19.00
N SER A 150 -3.30 -20.72 19.22
CA SER A 150 -3.78 -22.02 19.70
C SER A 150 -3.52 -22.12 21.19
N SER A 151 -4.60 -22.48 21.90
CA SER A 151 -4.74 -22.94 23.28
C SER A 151 -4.39 -22.00 24.45
N GLU A 152 -5.48 -21.63 25.14
CA GLU A 152 -5.64 -21.68 26.61
C GLU A 152 -5.24 -20.51 27.50
N GLU A 153 -4.87 -19.33 26.97
CA GLU A 153 -4.81 -18.12 27.80
C GLU A 153 -6.01 -17.20 27.51
N GLU A 154 -6.93 -17.15 28.48
CA GLU A 154 -8.08 -16.26 28.64
C GLU A 154 -9.12 -16.20 27.49
N CYS A 155 -10.17 -17.03 27.61
CA CYS A 155 -11.41 -16.98 26.82
C CYS A 155 -12.28 -15.73 27.08
N THR A 156 -11.69 -14.56 27.33
CA THR A 156 -12.42 -13.31 27.58
C THR A 156 -12.30 -12.31 26.44
N GLU A 157 -11.22 -12.35 25.63
CA GLU A 157 -10.98 -11.38 24.54
C GLU A 157 -11.14 -11.93 23.12
N LYS A 158 -11.48 -13.21 22.94
CA LYS A 158 -11.70 -13.78 21.60
C LYS A 158 -12.79 -13.00 20.86
N ARG A 159 -12.52 -12.63 19.61
CA ARG A 159 -13.48 -11.95 18.72
C ARG A 159 -13.69 -12.74 17.44
N VAL A 160 -14.91 -12.71 16.93
CA VAL A 160 -15.26 -13.19 15.59
C VAL A 160 -15.31 -11.99 14.67
N THR A 161 -14.71 -12.11 13.49
CA THR A 161 -14.74 -11.06 12.48
C THR A 161 -15.67 -11.48 11.34
N LEU A 162 -16.62 -10.63 10.99
CA LEU A 162 -17.40 -10.77 9.77
C LEU A 162 -16.91 -9.75 8.75
N VAL A 163 -16.84 -10.14 7.49
CA VAL A 163 -16.44 -9.27 6.38
C VAL A 163 -17.59 -9.18 5.40
N CYS A 164 -17.93 -7.98 4.99
CA CYS A 164 -18.87 -7.70 3.92
C CYS A 164 -18.10 -7.09 2.76
N LEU A 165 -18.13 -7.74 1.61
CA LEU A 165 -17.37 -7.40 0.43
C LEU A 165 -18.34 -7.15 -0.72
N ALA A 166 -18.37 -5.92 -1.23
CA ALA A 166 -19.09 -5.57 -2.45
C ALA A 166 -18.07 -5.46 -3.59
N GLU A 167 -18.32 -6.18 -4.68
CA GLU A 167 -17.45 -6.27 -5.85
C GLU A 167 -18.23 -6.06 -7.14
N ASP A 168 -17.53 -5.61 -8.17
CA ASP A 168 -18.05 -5.43 -9.53
C ASP A 168 -19.27 -4.52 -9.61
N PHE A 169 -19.23 -3.37 -8.93
CA PHE A 169 -20.29 -2.36 -8.98
C PHE A 169 -19.82 -1.04 -9.61
N TYR A 170 -20.75 -0.27 -10.19
CA TYR A 170 -20.49 1.07 -10.73
C TYR A 170 -21.78 1.90 -10.77
N PRO A 171 -21.81 3.16 -10.27
CA PRO A 171 -20.69 3.99 -9.81
C PRO A 171 -20.25 3.68 -8.36
N ASP A 172 -19.23 4.38 -7.85
CA ASP A 172 -18.60 4.13 -6.54
C ASP A 172 -19.45 4.50 -5.31
N HIS A 173 -20.63 5.09 -5.52
CA HIS A 173 -21.54 5.54 -4.47
C HIS A 173 -22.42 4.42 -3.90
N ILE A 174 -21.95 3.77 -2.83
CA ILE A 174 -22.70 2.78 -2.07
C ILE A 174 -22.62 2.98 -0.55
N ASP A 175 -23.62 2.50 0.17
CA ASP A 175 -23.62 2.43 1.63
C ASP A 175 -23.54 0.97 2.12
N LEU A 176 -22.63 0.73 3.06
CA LEU A 176 -22.54 -0.51 3.83
C LEU A 176 -23.06 -0.29 5.25
N ALA A 177 -23.93 -1.16 5.74
CA ALA A 177 -24.39 -1.13 7.13
C ALA A 177 -24.48 -2.54 7.73
N TRP A 178 -24.26 -2.63 9.04
CA TRP A 178 -24.32 -3.88 9.78
C TRP A 178 -25.53 -3.89 10.71
N TYR A 179 -26.16 -5.05 10.85
CA TYR A 179 -27.27 -5.26 11.78
C TYR A 179 -27.05 -6.51 12.61
N ILE A 180 -27.41 -6.43 13.89
CA ILE A 180 -27.46 -7.56 14.82
C ILE A 180 -28.89 -7.65 15.35
N ASP A 181 -29.57 -8.77 15.07
CA ASP A 181 -30.99 -8.98 15.40
C ASP A 181 -31.86 -7.79 14.98
N ASP A 182 -31.67 -7.38 13.72
CA ASP A 182 -32.41 -6.30 13.05
C ASP A 182 -32.21 -4.90 13.64
N LYS A 183 -31.21 -4.72 14.52
CA LYS A 183 -30.76 -3.41 15.00
C LYS A 183 -29.43 -3.04 14.37
N GLU A 184 -29.36 -1.82 13.85
CA GLU A 184 -28.14 -1.31 13.23
C GLU A 184 -26.99 -1.27 14.26
N GLU A 185 -25.81 -1.72 13.85
CA GLU A 185 -24.62 -1.81 14.68
C GLU A 185 -23.48 -1.03 14.05
N SER A 186 -22.89 -0.13 14.83
CA SER A 186 -21.70 0.63 14.46
C SER A 186 -20.50 0.28 15.34
N THR A 187 -20.72 -0.39 16.49
CA THR A 187 -19.65 -0.73 17.42
C THR A 187 -18.76 -1.82 16.85
N GLY A 188 -17.47 -1.54 16.69
CA GLY A 188 -16.52 -2.50 16.13
C GLY A 188 -16.64 -2.68 14.61
N VAL A 189 -17.34 -1.76 13.93
CA VAL A 189 -17.36 -1.68 12.47
C VAL A 189 -16.16 -0.88 11.97
N ALA A 190 -15.43 -1.44 11.02
CA ALA A 190 -14.44 -0.74 10.22
C ALA A 190 -14.88 -0.80 8.75
N LYS A 191 -14.75 0.30 8.03
CA LYS A 191 -15.04 0.40 6.59
C LYS A 191 -13.79 0.85 5.87
N ASP A 192 -13.62 0.41 4.64
CA ASP A 192 -12.60 0.99 3.77
C ASP A 192 -12.95 2.46 3.48
N ASP A 193 -11.94 3.34 3.45
CA ASP A 193 -12.14 4.79 3.29
C ASP A 193 -12.73 5.16 1.91
N SER A 194 -12.45 4.36 0.89
CA SER A 194 -12.90 4.58 -0.49
C SER A 194 -13.01 3.26 -1.25
N ALA A 195 -13.93 3.20 -2.21
CA ALA A 195 -14.00 2.07 -3.13
C ALA A 195 -12.77 2.02 -4.04
N LYS A 196 -12.23 0.81 -4.24
CA LYS A 196 -11.07 0.55 -5.08
C LYS A 196 -11.51 0.24 -6.51
N LEU A 197 -10.98 0.98 -7.49
CA LEU A 197 -11.20 0.72 -8.91
C LEU A 197 -10.38 -0.49 -9.38
N ASN A 198 -11.03 -1.42 -10.06
CA ASN A 198 -10.40 -2.42 -10.91
C ASN A 198 -10.28 -1.84 -12.33
N THR A 199 -9.06 -1.59 -12.79
CA THR A 199 -8.78 -0.98 -14.10
C THR A 199 -9.11 -1.88 -15.28
N ASP A 200 -9.14 -3.20 -15.09
CA ASP A 200 -9.37 -4.16 -16.17
C ASP A 200 -10.85 -4.28 -16.51
N SER A 201 -11.71 -4.30 -15.48
CA SER A 201 -13.17 -4.37 -15.61
C SER A 201 -13.86 -3.00 -15.56
N ASN A 202 -13.13 -1.94 -15.19
CA ASN A 202 -13.67 -0.60 -14.92
C ASN A 202 -14.82 -0.61 -13.87
N THR A 203 -14.69 -1.46 -12.86
CA THR A 203 -15.66 -1.63 -11.77
C THR A 203 -15.03 -1.37 -10.41
N TYR A 204 -15.83 -1.07 -9.40
CA TYR A 204 -15.39 -0.79 -8.04
C TYR A 204 -15.57 -1.99 -7.10
N SER A 205 -14.75 -2.02 -6.05
CA SER A 205 -14.92 -2.91 -4.90
C SER A 205 -14.70 -2.17 -3.58
N ILE A 206 -15.41 -2.57 -2.52
CA ILE A 206 -15.27 -1.98 -1.18
C ILE A 206 -15.63 -3.01 -0.10
N SER A 207 -14.95 -2.96 1.03
CA SER A 207 -15.20 -3.87 2.15
C SER A 207 -15.51 -3.17 3.47
N SER A 208 -16.27 -3.86 4.32
CA SER A 208 -16.46 -3.50 5.73
C SER A 208 -16.29 -4.72 6.61
N ARG A 209 -15.80 -4.53 7.83
CA ARG A 209 -15.55 -5.58 8.82
C ARG A 209 -16.30 -5.26 10.10
N LEU A 210 -16.97 -6.26 10.66
CA LEU A 210 -17.60 -6.19 11.98
C LEU A 210 -16.86 -7.13 12.93
N SER A 211 -16.28 -6.56 13.99
CA SER A 211 -15.57 -7.31 15.03
C SER A 211 -16.50 -7.55 16.22
N ILE A 212 -16.74 -8.80 16.60
CA ILE A 212 -17.77 -9.20 17.57
C ILE A 212 -17.13 -9.93 18.75
N PRO A 213 -17.40 -9.54 20.01
CA PRO A 213 -16.96 -10.32 21.17
C PRO A 213 -17.53 -11.74 21.15
N PHE A 214 -16.71 -12.76 21.44
CA PHE A 214 -17.15 -14.17 21.39
C PHE A 214 -18.34 -14.46 22.33
N LYS A 215 -18.45 -13.74 23.45
CA LYS A 215 -19.63 -13.79 24.33
C LYS A 215 -20.93 -13.43 23.58
N LYS A 216 -20.91 -12.37 22.77
CA LYS A 216 -22.05 -11.92 21.95
C LYS A 216 -22.29 -12.88 20.77
N TRP A 217 -21.23 -13.45 20.20
CA TRP A 217 -21.35 -14.46 19.14
C TRP A 217 -22.10 -15.72 19.61
N ASN A 218 -21.81 -16.20 20.81
CA ASN A 218 -22.41 -17.43 21.34
C ASN A 218 -23.85 -17.27 21.86
N GLN A 219 -24.41 -16.05 21.83
CA GLN A 219 -25.80 -15.78 22.22
C GLN A 219 -26.83 -16.22 21.17
N GLY A 220 -26.39 -16.62 19.97
CA GLY A 220 -27.28 -17.06 18.90
C GLY A 220 -27.83 -15.93 18.01
N ASN A 221 -27.23 -14.74 18.07
CA ASN A 221 -27.68 -13.57 17.33
C ASN A 221 -27.55 -13.78 15.80
N THR A 222 -28.39 -13.08 15.04
CA THR A 222 -28.33 -13.01 13.58
C THR A 222 -27.64 -11.74 13.13
N TYR A 223 -26.57 -11.89 12.37
CA TYR A 223 -25.76 -10.81 11.84
C TYR A 223 -26.09 -10.60 10.37
N LYS A 224 -26.34 -9.35 9.95
CA LYS A 224 -26.67 -9.01 8.56
C LYS A 224 -25.75 -7.91 8.05
N CYS A 225 -25.22 -8.07 6.84
CA CYS A 225 -24.68 -6.94 6.09
C CYS A 225 -25.73 -6.42 5.10
N LYS A 226 -25.90 -5.11 5.07
CA LYS A 226 -26.69 -4.37 4.10
C LYS A 226 -25.76 -3.66 3.12
N VAL A 227 -26.01 -3.85 1.83
CA VAL A 227 -25.40 -3.04 0.77
C VAL A 227 -26.50 -2.24 0.09
N THR A 228 -26.36 -0.91 0.07
CA THR A 228 -27.29 0.00 -0.62
C THR A 228 -26.54 0.70 -1.74
N PHE A 229 -26.99 0.51 -2.96
CA PHE A 229 -26.39 1.08 -4.16
C PHE A 229 -27.26 2.23 -4.67
N HIS A 230 -26.67 3.41 -4.89
CA HIS A 230 -27.39 4.61 -5.30
C HIS A 230 -27.10 4.95 -6.75
N TYR A 231 -28.16 5.24 -7.53
CA TYR A 231 -28.04 5.61 -8.93
C TYR A 231 -29.03 6.72 -9.31
N PRO A 232 -28.68 7.55 -10.30
CA PRO A 232 -29.58 8.58 -10.80
C PRO A 232 -30.76 7.93 -11.53
N LYS A 233 -31.97 8.46 -11.27
CA LYS A 233 -33.20 8.14 -11.99
C LYS A 233 -33.64 9.36 -12.81
N GLU A 234 -34.06 9.11 -14.05
CA GLU A 234 -34.50 10.16 -14.97
C GLU A 234 -35.77 10.91 -14.51
N LYS A 235 -35.92 12.10 -15.07
CA LYS A 235 -36.74 13.25 -14.65
C LYS A 235 -38.23 12.94 -14.39
N SER A 236 -38.75 13.45 -13.26
CA SER A 236 -40.18 13.79 -13.15
C SER A 236 -40.52 14.98 -14.06
N ASN A 237 -41.81 15.23 -14.31
CA ASN A 237 -42.30 16.30 -15.21
C ASN A 237 -41.72 17.70 -14.92
N ASP A 238 -41.12 17.93 -13.74
CA ASP A 238 -40.50 19.18 -13.32
C ASP A 238 -39.02 19.34 -13.73
N GLY A 239 -38.45 18.38 -14.46
CA GLY A 239 -37.09 18.46 -14.98
C GLY A 239 -35.97 18.21 -13.95
N LYS A 240 -36.30 17.74 -12.74
CA LYS A 240 -35.36 17.47 -11.64
C LYS A 240 -34.88 16.02 -11.65
N TRP A 241 -33.57 15.80 -11.52
CA TRP A 241 -32.98 14.48 -11.30
C TRP A 241 -33.36 13.97 -9.91
N THR A 242 -33.70 12.68 -9.80
CA THR A 242 -33.94 12.03 -8.50
C THR A 242 -32.95 10.89 -8.32
N THR A 243 -32.66 10.52 -7.08
CA THR A 243 -31.78 9.39 -6.74
C THR A 243 -32.65 8.21 -6.35
N GLU A 244 -32.40 7.05 -6.94
CA GLU A 244 -33.00 5.78 -6.54
C GLU A 244 -31.93 4.88 -5.91
N SER A 245 -32.35 3.94 -5.07
CA SER A 245 -31.44 3.05 -4.38
C SER A 245 -31.91 1.60 -4.50
N SER A 246 -30.99 0.68 -4.79
CA SER A 246 -31.21 -0.76 -4.70
C SER A 246 -30.52 -1.31 -3.45
N THR A 247 -31.17 -2.18 -2.70
CA THR A 247 -30.62 -2.75 -1.45
C THR A 247 -30.61 -4.26 -1.50
N ARG A 248 -29.50 -4.88 -1.08
CA ARG A 248 -29.41 -6.33 -0.85
C ARG A 248 -28.78 -6.63 0.50
N TRP A 249 -29.11 -7.81 1.00
CA TRP A 249 -28.76 -8.26 2.33
C TRP A 249 -28.20 -9.67 2.26
N GLU A 250 -27.22 -9.95 3.10
CA GLU A 250 -26.84 -11.31 3.44
C GLU A 250 -26.78 -11.44 4.96
N SER A 251 -27.14 -12.63 5.46
CA SER A 251 -27.31 -12.86 6.88
C SER A 251 -26.70 -14.19 7.32
N LEU A 252 -26.18 -14.20 8.54
CA LEU A 252 -25.65 -15.40 9.18
C LEU A 252 -26.09 -15.44 10.64
N THR A 253 -26.71 -16.55 11.03
CA THR A 253 -27.05 -16.83 12.43
C THR A 253 -25.92 -17.59 13.10
N ALA A 254 -25.41 -17.02 14.18
CA ALA A 254 -24.37 -17.60 15.02
C ALA A 254 -24.97 -18.65 15.99
N PRO A 255 -24.14 -19.52 16.61
CA PRO A 255 -22.70 -19.67 16.43
C PRO A 255 -22.34 -20.52 15.20
N LYS A 256 -21.22 -20.17 14.57
CA LYS A 256 -20.53 -21.03 13.59
C LYS A 256 -19.11 -21.34 14.07
N ARG A 257 -18.54 -22.42 13.54
CA ARG A 257 -17.21 -22.93 13.95
C ARG A 257 -16.05 -22.02 13.55
N LYS A 258 -16.14 -21.29 12.44
CA LYS A 258 -15.06 -20.41 11.96
C LYS A 258 -15.10 -19.07 12.71
N SER A 259 -13.93 -18.47 12.93
CA SER A 259 -13.76 -17.13 13.49
C SER A 259 -13.84 -16.01 12.46
N LEU A 260 -13.86 -16.35 11.17
CA LEU A 260 -13.95 -15.45 10.03
C LEU A 260 -15.03 -15.94 9.05
N HIS A 261 -15.93 -15.04 8.66
CA HIS A 261 -16.99 -15.29 7.67
C HIS A 261 -17.11 -14.12 6.71
N PHE A 262 -17.53 -14.41 5.49
CA PHE A 262 -17.66 -13.45 4.40
C PHE A 262 -19.11 -13.40 3.90
N PHE A 263 -19.56 -12.19 3.62
CA PHE A 263 -20.75 -11.88 2.83
C PHE A 263 -20.25 -11.20 1.56
N THR A 264 -20.58 -11.75 0.39
CA THR A 264 -20.01 -11.27 -0.87
C THR A 264 -21.12 -10.94 -1.85
N PHE A 265 -21.11 -9.70 -2.32
CA PHE A 265 -22.08 -9.18 -3.26
C PHE A 265 -21.39 -8.91 -4.58
N HIS A 266 -21.88 -9.53 -5.65
CA HIS A 266 -21.34 -9.37 -6.99
C HIS A 266 -22.39 -8.75 -7.93
N ARG A 267 -21.87 -8.03 -8.94
CA ARG A 267 -22.58 -7.55 -10.14
C ARG A 267 -23.77 -6.65 -9.81
N TRP A 268 -23.54 -5.35 -9.91
CA TRP A 268 -24.53 -4.30 -9.68
C TRP A 268 -24.55 -3.29 -10.81
#